data_AF-A0A0G1FM30-F1
#
_entry.id   AF-A0A0G1FM30-F1
#
_cell.length_a   1.000
_cell.length_b   1.000
_cell.length_c   1.000
_cell.angle_alpha   90.00
_cell.angle_beta   90.00
_cell.angle_gamma   90.00
#
_symmetry.space_group_name_H-M   'P 1'
#
loop_
_entity.id
_entity.type
_entity.pdbx_description
1 polymer ?
#
loop_
_entity_poly.entity_id
_entity_poly.type
_entity_poly.pdbx_seq_one_letter_code
_entity_poly.pdbx_strand_id
1 'polypeptide(L)'
;MSWWLNIIEYLRSPENGSGNGNFSFKKTIIKALAESAVDFLYYAVGFFTSLYFFSAVYLFFISGGGYRDILVKIFDALSEPYLGSVGIYVILKEVRKRNLRVRSKHFGEYFVLAWSILFLISAVLVFFRPEFTFDTLMSDITTITLALVVIYTGGLIHKP
;
A
#
# COMPACT_ATOMS: atom_id res chain seq x y z
N MET A 1 2.27 -15.93 -13.66
CA MET A 1 0.92 -15.72 -14.23
C MET A 1 0.13 -14.82 -13.29
N SER A 2 0.11 -13.51 -13.56
CA SER A 2 -0.58 -12.52 -12.73
C SER A 2 -2.01 -12.33 -13.24
N TRP A 3 -2.97 -13.02 -12.62
CA TRP A 3 -4.40 -12.97 -12.96
C TRP A 3 -4.96 -11.54 -13.09
N TRP A 4 -4.42 -10.58 -12.35
CA TRP A 4 -4.76 -9.17 -12.44
C TRP A 4 -4.40 -8.50 -13.78
N LEU A 5 -3.34 -8.94 -14.48
CA LEU A 5 -2.99 -8.39 -15.80
C LEU A 5 -4.07 -8.70 -16.83
N ASN A 6 -4.66 -9.90 -16.79
CA ASN A 6 -5.78 -10.28 -17.67
C ASN A 6 -7.00 -9.40 -17.44
N ILE A 7 -7.27 -9.00 -16.20
CA ILE A 7 -8.39 -8.10 -15.87
C ILE A 7 -8.12 -6.70 -16.45
N ILE A 8 -6.90 -6.19 -16.30
CA ILE A 8 -6.52 -4.87 -16.81
C ILE A 8 -6.53 -4.83 -18.35
N GLU A 9 -6.08 -5.91 -19.00
CA GLU A 9 -6.09 -6.05 -20.46
C GLU A 9 -7.52 -6.20 -21.02
N TYR A 10 -8.39 -6.90 -20.29
CA TYR A 10 -9.82 -6.96 -20.58
C TYR A 10 -10.50 -5.59 -20.48
N LEU A 11 -10.10 -4.77 -19.49
CA LEU A 11 -10.59 -3.40 -19.35
C LEU A 11 -10.04 -2.44 -20.44
N ARG A 12 -8.88 -2.77 -21.04
CA ARG A 12 -8.15 -1.94 -22.02
C ARG A 12 -8.59 -2.14 -23.46
N SER A 13 -9.12 -3.31 -23.84
CA SER A 13 -9.46 -3.60 -25.26
C SER A 13 -10.52 -2.63 -25.80
N PRO A 14 -10.16 -1.72 -26.73
CA PRO A 14 -11.13 -0.90 -27.42
C PRO A 14 -11.86 -1.74 -28.48
N GLU A 15 -13.17 -1.53 -28.58
CA GLU A 15 -14.05 -2.06 -29.62
C GLU A 15 -13.39 -2.04 -31.00
N ASN A 16 -13.19 -3.21 -31.60
CA ASN A 16 -13.16 -3.36 -33.05
C ASN A 16 -13.89 -4.67 -33.36
N GLY A 17 -15.17 -4.56 -33.72
CA GLY A 17 -15.96 -5.73 -34.14
C GLY A 17 -17.45 -5.55 -33.95
N SER A 18 -18.09 -5.00 -34.98
CA SER A 18 -19.53 -5.01 -35.21
C SER A 18 -20.16 -6.38 -34.93
N GLY A 19 -21.28 -6.42 -34.19
CA GLY A 19 -22.20 -7.56 -34.21
C GLY A 19 -22.92 -7.83 -32.88
N ASN A 20 -24.24 -7.68 -32.91
CA ASN A 20 -25.24 -8.13 -31.92
C ASN A 20 -25.32 -7.41 -30.57
N GLY A 21 -26.34 -6.55 -30.46
CA GLY A 21 -26.72 -5.72 -29.32
C GLY A 21 -27.19 -6.44 -28.04
N ASN A 22 -26.99 -7.75 -27.91
CA ASN A 22 -27.30 -8.50 -26.68
C ASN A 22 -26.05 -8.83 -25.83
N PHE A 23 -24.84 -8.63 -26.39
CA PHE A 23 -23.57 -8.89 -25.70
C PHE A 23 -23.00 -7.69 -24.93
N SER A 24 -23.66 -6.52 -25.03
CA SER A 24 -23.18 -5.25 -24.47
C SER A 24 -23.46 -5.12 -22.96
N PHE A 25 -24.65 -5.49 -22.48
CA PHE A 25 -25.00 -5.32 -21.05
C PHE A 25 -24.16 -6.18 -20.10
N LYS A 26 -23.92 -7.46 -20.42
CA LYS A 26 -23.04 -8.32 -19.59
C LYS A 26 -21.61 -7.77 -19.54
N LYS A 27 -21.07 -7.29 -20.66
CA LYS A 27 -19.73 -6.69 -20.70
C LYS A 27 -19.67 -5.38 -19.91
N THR A 28 -20.69 -4.53 -20.00
CA THR A 28 -20.78 -3.28 -19.21
C THR A 28 -20.89 -3.57 -17.71
N ILE A 29 -21.69 -4.57 -17.31
CA ILE A 29 -21.80 -4.99 -15.90
C ILE A 29 -20.47 -5.55 -15.40
N ILE A 30 -19.82 -6.44 -16.16
CA ILE A 30 -18.51 -7.01 -15.77
C ILE A 30 -17.45 -5.91 -15.69
N LYS A 31 -17.46 -4.94 -16.60
CA LYS A 31 -16.55 -3.79 -16.58
C LYS A 31 -16.79 -2.91 -15.35
N ALA A 32 -18.04 -2.59 -15.04
CA ALA A 32 -18.41 -1.83 -13.86
C ALA A 32 -18.10 -2.59 -12.55
N LEU A 33 -18.28 -3.91 -12.53
CA LEU A 33 -17.97 -4.76 -11.38
C LEU A 33 -16.47 -4.88 -11.16
N ALA A 34 -15.68 -4.98 -12.24
CA ALA A 34 -14.23 -4.99 -12.18
C ALA A 34 -13.66 -3.64 -11.74
N GLU A 35 -14.21 -2.52 -12.22
CA GLU A 35 -13.83 -1.18 -11.78
C GLU A 35 -14.17 -0.96 -10.30
N SER A 36 -15.37 -1.35 -9.88
CA SER A 36 -15.81 -1.32 -8.48
C SER A 36 -14.95 -2.23 -7.57
N ALA A 37 -14.59 -3.43 -8.03
CA ALA A 37 -13.73 -4.35 -7.29
C ALA A 37 -12.31 -3.81 -7.12
N VAL A 38 -11.75 -3.17 -8.17
CA VAL A 38 -10.43 -2.53 -8.11
C VAL A 38 -10.47 -1.33 -7.16
N ASP A 39 -11.52 -0.51 -7.20
CA ASP A 39 -11.67 0.62 -6.29
C ASP A 39 -11.87 0.15 -4.84
N PHE A 40 -12.68 -0.88 -4.60
CA PHE A 40 -12.84 -1.50 -3.28
C PHE A 40 -11.51 -2.06 -2.75
N LEU A 41 -10.74 -2.76 -3.59
CA LEU A 41 -9.40 -3.23 -3.23
C LEU A 41 -8.49 -2.07 -2.85
N TYR A 42 -8.56 -0.96 -3.59
CA TYR A 42 -7.79 0.24 -3.31
C TYR A 42 -8.14 0.85 -1.95
N TYR A 43 -9.43 0.94 -1.62
CA TYR A 43 -9.90 1.41 -0.32
C TYR A 43 -9.52 0.46 0.82
N ALA A 44 -9.68 -0.86 0.64
CA ALA A 44 -9.34 -1.85 1.64
C ALA A 44 -7.83 -1.83 1.95
N VAL A 45 -6.98 -1.77 0.92
CA VAL A 45 -5.52 -1.65 1.08
C VAL A 45 -5.15 -0.31 1.72
N GLY A 46 -5.78 0.80 1.32
CA GLY A 46 -5.55 2.10 1.94
C GLY A 46 -5.94 2.15 3.42
N PHE A 47 -7.07 1.52 3.78
CA PHE A 47 -7.52 1.40 5.16
C PHE A 47 -6.57 0.53 5.99
N PHE A 48 -6.24 -0.67 5.50
CA PHE A 48 -5.32 -1.58 6.18
C PHE A 48 -3.95 -0.93 6.41
N THR A 49 -3.41 -0.27 5.39
CA THR A 49 -2.10 0.39 5.49
C THR A 49 -2.10 1.55 6.48
N SER A 50 -3.19 2.33 6.52
CA SER A 50 -3.35 3.42 7.49
C SER A 50 -3.47 2.86 8.92
N LEU A 51 -4.29 1.82 9.13
CA LEU A 51 -4.46 1.18 10.43
C LEU A 51 -3.15 0.59 10.95
N TYR A 52 -2.36 -0.02 10.06
CA TYR A 52 -1.04 -0.55 10.39
C TYR A 52 -0.07 0.57 10.81
N PHE A 53 -0.04 1.68 10.07
CA PHE A 53 0.77 2.86 10.43
C PHE A 53 0.35 3.43 11.80
N PHE A 54 -0.94 3.63 12.05
CA PHE A 54 -1.41 4.13 13.36
C PHE A 54 -1.10 3.17 14.51
N SER A 55 -1.16 1.86 14.25
CA SER A 55 -0.72 0.85 15.22
C SER A 55 0.77 1.00 15.56
N ALA A 56 1.62 1.24 14.55
CA ALA A 56 3.05 1.47 14.76
C ALA A 56 3.30 2.71 15.63
N VAL A 57 2.64 3.83 15.31
CA VAL A 57 2.71 5.07 16.10
C VAL A 57 2.28 4.83 17.54
N TYR A 58 1.12 4.18 17.73
CA TYR A 58 0.57 3.88 19.05
C TYR A 58 1.53 3.01 19.89
N LEU A 59 2.05 1.92 19.31
CA LEU A 59 2.96 1.00 20.00
C LEU A 59 4.31 1.65 20.32
N PHE A 60 4.77 2.58 19.48
CA PHE A 60 6.03 3.27 19.69
C PHE A 60 5.95 4.25 20.87
N PHE A 61 4.89 5.04 20.95
CA PHE A 61 4.74 6.03 22.02
C PHE A 61 4.26 5.44 23.35
N ILE A 62 3.64 4.25 23.35
CA ILE A 62 3.18 3.60 24.57
C ILE A 62 4.24 2.59 25.03
N SER A 63 5.20 3.12 25.79
CA SER A 63 6.20 2.36 26.53
C SER A 63 5.58 1.83 27.83
N GLY A 64 4.77 0.77 27.73
CA GLY A 64 4.28 0.05 28.91
C GLY A 64 2.89 -0.57 28.76
N GLY A 65 2.70 -1.71 29.41
CA GLY A 65 1.42 -2.42 29.47
C GLY A 65 1.61 -3.94 29.36
N GLY A 66 0.83 -4.71 30.12
CA GLY A 66 0.97 -6.18 30.20
C GLY A 66 0.76 -6.92 28.88
N TYR A 67 0.20 -6.26 27.86
CA TYR A 67 -0.06 -6.83 26.54
C TYR A 67 0.86 -6.30 25.43
N ARG A 68 1.81 -5.41 25.74
CA ARG A 68 2.68 -4.76 24.73
C ARG A 68 3.45 -5.79 23.90
N ASP A 69 4.06 -6.77 24.54
CA ASP A 69 4.88 -7.78 23.86
C ASP A 69 4.06 -8.63 22.87
N ILE A 70 2.79 -8.91 23.20
CA ILE A 70 1.88 -9.64 22.32
C ILE A 70 1.51 -8.77 21.12
N LEU A 71 1.18 -7.49 21.36
CA LEU A 71 0.84 -6.57 20.28
C LEU A 71 2.02 -6.31 19.33
N VAL A 72 3.24 -6.20 19.86
CA VAL A 72 4.46 -6.06 19.04
C VAL A 72 4.68 -7.31 18.18
N LYS A 73 4.48 -8.52 18.71
CA LYS A 73 4.57 -9.75 17.92
C LYS A 73 3.51 -9.85 16.83
N ILE A 74 2.28 -9.42 17.11
CA ILE A 74 1.21 -9.37 16.10
C ILE A 74 1.57 -8.33 15.02
N PHE A 75 2.11 -7.19 15.43
CA PHE A 75 2.55 -6.14 14.52
C PHE A 75 3.67 -6.61 13.59
N ASP A 76 4.67 -7.30 14.14
CA ASP A 76 5.78 -7.90 13.39
C ASP A 76 5.25 -8.94 12.38
N ALA A 77 4.36 -9.85 12.81
CA ALA A 77 3.74 -10.84 11.92
C ALA A 77 2.91 -10.20 10.78
N LEU A 78 2.43 -8.97 10.96
CA LEU A 78 1.69 -8.22 9.95
C LEU A 78 2.58 -7.37 9.04
N SER A 79 3.89 -7.30 9.30
CA SER A 79 4.84 -6.49 8.52
C SER A 79 4.99 -6.99 7.07
N GLU A 80 5.11 -8.30 6.87
CA GLU A 80 5.18 -8.92 5.54
C GLU A 80 3.90 -8.70 4.71
N PRO A 81 2.68 -9.02 5.20
CA PRO A 81 1.47 -8.76 4.44
C PRO A 81 1.22 -7.27 4.22
N TYR A 82 1.70 -6.40 5.12
CA TYR A 82 1.71 -4.96 4.90
C TYR A 82 2.59 -4.57 3.71
N LEU A 83 3.84 -5.02 3.67
CA LEU A 83 4.76 -4.72 2.56
C LEU A 83 4.23 -5.27 1.24
N GLY A 84 3.68 -6.48 1.23
CA GLY A 84 3.00 -7.06 0.07
C GLY A 84 1.84 -6.17 -0.41
N SER A 85 1.02 -5.68 0.51
CA SER A 85 -0.11 -4.79 0.20
C SER A 85 0.35 -3.45 -0.39
N VAL A 86 1.41 -2.85 0.16
CA VAL A 86 1.97 -1.60 -0.39
C VAL A 86 2.61 -1.83 -1.75
N GLY A 87 3.33 -2.94 -1.95
CA GLY A 87 3.88 -3.31 -3.25
C GLY A 87 2.80 -3.42 -4.33
N ILE A 88 1.70 -4.12 -4.02
CA ILE A 88 0.53 -4.24 -4.91
C ILE A 88 -0.08 -2.86 -5.19
N TYR A 89 -0.23 -2.02 -4.16
CA TYR A 89 -0.77 -0.67 -4.29
C TYR A 89 0.04 0.21 -5.26
N VAL A 90 1.37 0.16 -5.17
CA VAL A 90 2.28 0.92 -6.04
C VAL A 90 2.23 0.39 -7.47
N ILE A 91 2.20 -0.93 -7.66
CA ILE A 91 2.04 -1.54 -8.99
C ILE A 91 0.71 -1.12 -9.62
N LEU A 92 -0.40 -1.22 -8.88
CA LEU A 92 -1.72 -0.80 -9.35
C LEU A 92 -1.74 0.69 -9.71
N LYS A 93 -1.10 1.54 -8.88
CA LYS A 93 -0.97 2.99 -9.16
C LYS A 93 -0.24 3.22 -10.48
N GLU A 94 0.88 2.54 -10.70
CA GLU A 94 1.72 2.74 -11.89
C GLU A 94 1.04 2.20 -13.15
N VAL A 95 0.34 1.06 -13.06
CA VAL A 95 -0.46 0.54 -14.18
C VAL A 95 -1.61 1.47 -14.53
N ARG A 96 -2.33 2.03 -13.53
CA ARG A 96 -3.42 2.99 -13.75
C ARG A 96 -2.91 4.28 -14.42
N LYS A 97 -1.76 4.79 -13.97
CA LYS A 97 -1.10 5.98 -14.53
C LYS A 97 -0.73 5.80 -16.00
N ARG A 98 -0.17 4.64 -16.37
CA ARG A 98 0.22 4.33 -17.75
C ARG A 98 -0.96 4.09 -18.69
N ASN A 99 -2.01 3.42 -18.21
CA ASN A 99 -3.13 3.04 -19.07
C ASN A 99 -4.22 4.11 -19.22
N LEU A 100 -4.47 4.94 -18.20
CA LEU A 100 -5.63 5.82 -18.20
C LEU A 100 -5.32 7.30 -18.44
N ARG A 101 -4.05 7.76 -18.41
CA ARG A 101 -3.66 9.20 -18.47
C ARG A 101 -4.40 10.12 -17.49
N VAL A 102 -5.22 9.58 -16.59
CA VAL A 102 -5.88 10.30 -15.51
C VAL A 102 -4.86 10.53 -14.42
N ARG A 103 -4.71 11.79 -13.99
CA ARG A 103 -3.85 12.19 -12.88
C ARG A 103 -4.25 11.35 -11.66
N SER A 104 -3.41 10.39 -11.29
CA SER A 104 -3.68 9.51 -10.16
C SER A 104 -3.89 10.37 -8.91
N LYS A 105 -5.14 10.41 -8.40
CA LYS A 105 -5.51 11.10 -7.14
C LYS A 105 -4.90 10.44 -5.90
N HIS A 106 -4.10 9.38 -6.06
CA HIS A 106 -3.75 8.49 -4.97
C HIS A 106 -2.33 8.76 -4.44
N PHE A 107 -2.32 9.26 -3.21
CA PHE A 107 -1.18 9.74 -2.43
C PHE A 107 -0.27 8.60 -1.92
N GLY A 108 0.15 7.65 -2.76
CA GLY A 108 1.15 6.65 -2.35
C GLY A 108 2.44 7.24 -1.77
N GLU A 109 2.76 8.48 -2.15
CA GLU A 109 3.85 9.29 -1.59
C GLU A 109 3.65 9.64 -0.11
N TYR A 110 2.40 9.79 0.34
CA TYR A 110 2.08 10.11 1.71
C TYR A 110 2.56 9.03 2.67
N PHE A 111 2.43 7.75 2.32
CA PHE A 111 2.89 6.65 3.18
C PHE A 111 4.41 6.68 3.36
N VAL A 112 5.16 6.92 2.27
CA VAL A 112 6.63 7.01 2.32
C VAL A 112 7.06 8.15 3.23
N LEU A 113 6.43 9.32 3.08
CA LEU A 113 6.70 10.49 3.92
C LEU A 113 6.31 10.24 5.38
N ALA A 114 5.13 9.67 5.63
CA ALA A 114 4.64 9.39 6.98
C ALA A 114 5.57 8.41 7.72
N TRP A 115 5.98 7.33 7.07
CA TRP A 115 6.95 6.38 7.62
C TRP A 115 8.33 7.00 7.81
N SER A 116 8.80 7.81 6.87
CA SER A 116 10.08 8.52 7.01
C SER A 116 10.07 9.48 8.20
N ILE A 117 8.98 10.22 8.40
CA ILE A 117 8.80 11.12 9.55
C ILE A 117 8.78 10.31 10.85
N LEU A 118 8.01 9.21 10.89
CA LEU A 118 7.96 8.34 12.06
C LEU A 118 9.36 7.78 12.39
N PHE A 119 10.08 7.26 11.40
CA PHE A 119 11.44 6.76 11.56
C PHE A 119 12.39 7.83 12.11
N LEU A 120 12.37 9.05 11.57
CA LEU A 120 13.22 10.14 12.05
C LEU A 120 12.89 10.51 13.50
N ILE A 121 11.61 10.65 13.83
CA ILE A 121 11.16 10.93 15.20
C ILE A 121 11.60 9.82 16.14
N SER A 122 11.38 8.56 15.76
CA SER A 122 11.76 7.40 16.56
C SER A 122 13.27 7.30 16.75
N ALA A 123 14.07 7.51 15.69
CA ALA A 123 15.52 7.49 15.77
C ALA A 123 16.07 8.60 16.68
N VAL A 124 15.53 9.82 16.58
CA VAL A 124 15.88 10.93 17.48
C VAL A 124 15.52 10.60 18.93
N LEU A 125 14.33 10.05 19.16
CA LEU A 125 13.90 9.69 20.51
C LEU A 125 14.76 8.58 21.12
N VAL A 126 15.06 7.51 20.38
CA VAL A 126 15.96 6.43 20.84
C VAL A 126 17.36 6.97 21.13
N PHE A 127 17.85 7.95 20.37
CA PHE A 127 19.18 8.52 20.58
C PHE A 127 19.28 9.42 21.82
N PHE A 128 18.25 10.23 22.10
CA PHE A 128 18.28 11.24 23.17
C PHE A 128 17.56 10.80 24.47
N ARG A 129 16.66 9.82 24.43
CA ARG A 129 15.82 9.43 25.56
C ARG A 129 16.14 7.99 25.97
N PRO A 130 16.60 7.74 27.21
CA PRO A 130 16.92 6.39 27.70
C PRO A 130 15.67 5.51 27.88
N GLU A 131 14.48 6.10 27.86
CA GLU A 131 13.19 5.39 27.92
C GLU A 131 12.85 4.65 26.63
N PHE A 132 13.47 5.03 25.51
CA PHE A 132 13.27 4.45 24.19
C PHE A 132 14.48 3.61 23.81
N THR A 133 14.29 2.31 23.59
CA THR A 133 15.35 1.38 23.21
C THR A 133 15.16 0.90 21.78
N PHE A 134 16.25 0.45 21.17
CA PHE A 134 16.19 -0.22 19.87
C PHE A 134 15.67 -1.65 20.06
N ASP A 135 14.36 -1.82 19.92
CA ASP A 135 13.66 -3.09 20.09
C ASP A 135 13.11 -3.63 18.75
N THR A 136 12.33 -4.73 18.81
CA THR A 136 11.70 -5.33 17.63
C THR A 136 10.85 -4.31 16.86
N LEU A 137 10.09 -3.46 17.56
CA LEU A 137 9.25 -2.46 16.92
C LEU A 137 10.10 -1.42 16.15
N MET A 138 11.21 -0.97 16.73
CA MET A 138 12.12 -0.05 16.04
C MET A 138 12.79 -0.71 14.82
N SER A 139 13.12 -2.00 14.92
CA SER A 139 13.60 -2.80 13.78
C SER A 139 12.58 -2.86 12.65
N ASP A 140 11.29 -3.08 12.98
CA ASP A 140 10.21 -3.13 12.00
C ASP A 140 10.00 -1.76 11.34
N ILE A 141 9.94 -0.69 12.14
CA ILE A 141 9.80 0.68 11.63
C ILE A 141 10.93 1.00 10.64
N THR A 142 12.16 0.63 10.97
CA THR A 142 13.33 0.83 10.12
C THR A 142 13.22 0.05 8.81
N THR A 143 12.88 -1.25 8.91
CA THR A 143 12.78 -2.15 7.76
C THR A 143 11.67 -1.70 6.80
N ILE A 144 10.50 -1.38 7.33
CA ILE A 144 9.36 -0.91 6.55
C ILE A 144 9.69 0.42 5.88
N THR A 145 10.29 1.36 6.60
CA THR A 145 10.68 2.66 6.03
C THR A 145 11.65 2.49 4.87
N LEU A 146 12.69 1.66 5.04
CA LEU A 146 13.65 1.37 3.97
C LEU A 146 12.99 0.70 2.76
N ALA A 147 12.15 -0.31 2.99
CA ALA A 147 11.42 -0.99 1.93
C ALA A 147 10.51 -0.02 1.15
N LEU A 148 9.80 0.87 1.85
CA LEU A 148 8.96 1.90 1.22
C LEU A 148 9.77 2.90 0.40
N VAL A 149 10.94 3.32 0.88
CA VAL A 149 11.84 4.19 0.12
C VAL A 149 12.35 3.48 -1.14
N VAL A 150 12.71 2.19 -1.05
CA VAL A 150 13.11 1.39 -2.23
C VAL A 150 11.96 1.24 -3.22
N ILE A 151 10.75 0.91 -2.75
CA ILE A 151 9.56 0.80 -3.61
C ILE A 151 9.26 2.15 -4.29
N TYR A 152 9.36 3.25 -3.54
CA TYR A 152 9.11 4.59 -4.05
C TYR A 152 10.14 5.02 -5.10
N THR A 153 11.43 4.85 -4.80
CA THR A 153 12.52 5.17 -5.73
C THR A 153 12.43 4.32 -6.99
N GLY A 154 12.13 3.02 -6.86
CA GLY A 154 11.87 2.14 -8.01
C GLY A 154 10.70 2.61 -8.88
N GLY A 155 9.60 3.06 -8.27
CA GLY A 155 8.46 3.64 -8.99
C GLY A 155 8.77 5.00 -9.64
N LEU A 156 9.68 5.80 -9.05
CA LEU A 156 10.07 7.11 -9.55
C LEU A 156 11.07 7.03 -10.71
N ILE A 157 12.01 6.08 -10.67
CA ILE A 157 12.98 5.82 -11.74
C ILE A 157 12.28 5.31 -13.01
N HIS A 158 11.15 4.61 -12.87
CA HIS A 158 10.33 4.14 -13.98
C HIS A 158 9.36 5.20 -14.56
N LYS A 159 9.62 6.50 -14.32
CA LYS A 159 8.92 7.59 -15.03
C LYS A 159 9.25 7.51 -16.54
N PRO A 160 8.24 7.36 -17.42
CA PRO A 160 8.44 7.50 -18.86
C PRO A 160 8.79 8.94 -19.25
#